data_AF-A0A7S4QPM2-F1
#
_entry.id   AF-A0A7S4QPM2-F1
#
_cell.length_a   1.000
_cell.length_b   1.000
_cell.length_c   1.000
_cell.angle_alpha   90.00
_cell.angle_beta   90.00
_cell.angle_gamma   90.00
#
_symmetry.space_group_name_H-M   'P 1'
#
loop_
_entity.id
_entity.type
_entity.pdbx_description
1 polymer ?
#
loop_
_entity_poly.entity_id
_entity_poly.type
_entity_poly.pdbx_seq_one_letter_code
_entity_poly.pdbx_strand_id
1 'polypeptide(L)'
;MESDPKKEAALDSGSPGGADPKSEPDAEPDSEHKEFLCGYVQDHAEHREFVNKLRNIHTGTPESGHFWTLDNVEAGSAMLLSLEELKQYFADWRSSDQDQDPFWHRKSHQVVLATVVCRRADGTLGVYRGMNTEVSLPAGSLCAERAGVARAASEFQAARDIEAVAVLDPKDKINPLWPCEVCQSWLAKLRDQNLAIQVIAVSSSTCESFLVRVNGHILPPPRPTRQPTSDLASKTERAEGTEEWPWEAEHLVYVDGSWASLNTLQRHLLKAAKARGSHLLVGVHSDETLREQSAAAPAEDFQTRLERILDDRHVSSVLKDAPWCISADMLISLGVRTVVTCSRSETGDRCKDDQTPGVYDAARARGILEVIPLSDLS
;
A
#
# COMPACT_ATOMS: atom_id res chain seq x y z
N MET A 1 -17.20 45.49 70.75
CA MET A 1 -17.91 46.03 69.58
C MET A 1 -18.48 44.85 68.83
N GLU A 2 -19.81 44.77 68.88
CA GLU A 2 -20.76 43.97 68.08
C GLU A 2 -20.62 42.44 68.01
N SER A 3 -21.44 41.82 68.86
CA SER A 3 -22.25 40.62 68.62
C SER A 3 -23.21 40.80 67.44
N ASP A 4 -23.43 39.79 66.60
CA ASP A 4 -24.48 38.76 66.80
C ASP A 4 -24.63 37.81 65.58
N PRO A 5 -25.13 36.57 65.79
CA PRO A 5 -25.29 35.53 64.78
C PRO A 5 -26.74 35.36 64.27
N LYS A 6 -26.88 34.61 63.17
CA LYS A 6 -28.08 33.91 62.62
C LYS A 6 -29.36 34.73 62.35
N LYS A 7 -29.82 34.64 61.10
CA LYS A 7 -31.26 34.51 60.77
C LYS A 7 -31.46 33.56 59.58
N GLU A 8 -32.00 32.38 59.88
CA GLU A 8 -32.83 31.60 58.96
C GLU A 8 -34.14 32.38 58.71
N ALA A 9 -34.61 32.37 57.46
CA ALA A 9 -35.99 32.68 57.12
C ALA A 9 -36.45 31.67 56.06
N ALA A 10 -37.55 31.00 56.36
CA ALA A 10 -38.23 30.07 55.49
C ALA A 10 -39.38 30.76 54.72
N LEU A 11 -39.73 30.16 53.58
CA LEU A 11 -40.95 30.31 52.76
C LEU A 11 -41.13 31.61 51.95
N ASP A 12 -41.14 31.49 50.62
CA ASP A 12 -42.40 31.52 49.87
C ASP A 12 -42.24 30.86 48.48
N SER A 13 -43.24 30.07 48.12
CA SER A 13 -43.43 29.39 46.85
C SER A 13 -44.02 30.36 45.83
N GLY A 14 -43.22 30.77 44.84
CA GLY A 14 -43.70 31.58 43.72
C GLY A 14 -43.03 31.15 42.43
N SER A 15 -43.75 30.38 41.61
CA SER A 15 -43.38 30.11 40.22
C SER A 15 -43.41 31.40 39.39
N PRO A 16 -42.35 31.75 38.64
CA PRO A 16 -42.49 32.62 37.49
C PRO A 16 -42.65 31.74 36.24
N GLY A 17 -43.80 31.91 35.59
CA GLY A 17 -44.18 31.22 34.36
C GLY A 17 -43.16 31.36 33.23
N GLY A 18 -43.22 30.39 32.32
CA GLY A 18 -42.36 30.24 31.16
C GLY A 18 -42.14 31.53 30.39
N ALA A 19 -40.87 31.91 30.28
CA ALA A 19 -40.40 32.75 29.20
C ALA A 19 -39.88 31.79 28.12
N ASP A 20 -40.63 31.69 27.02
CA ASP A 20 -40.15 31.07 25.79
C ASP A 20 -38.78 31.66 25.42
N PRO A 21 -37.76 30.85 25.08
CA PRO A 21 -36.56 31.39 24.49
C PRO A 21 -36.97 31.98 23.15
N LYS A 22 -36.88 33.32 23.04
CA LYS A 22 -37.06 34.04 21.79
C LYS A 22 -36.21 33.35 20.71
N SER A 23 -36.89 32.69 19.79
CA SER A 23 -36.31 32.28 18.53
C SER A 23 -35.78 33.54 17.85
N GLU A 24 -34.48 33.57 17.56
CA GLU A 24 -33.97 34.49 16.55
C GLU A 24 -34.73 34.21 15.26
N PRO A 25 -35.23 35.24 14.55
CA PRO A 25 -35.89 35.01 13.29
C PRO A 25 -34.83 34.54 12.28
N ASP A 26 -35.03 33.33 11.75
CA ASP A 26 -34.38 32.89 10.52
C ASP A 26 -34.64 33.97 9.45
N ALA A 27 -33.63 34.78 9.18
CA ALA A 27 -33.65 35.69 8.05
C ALA A 27 -33.61 34.82 6.77
N GLU A 28 -34.76 34.58 6.17
CA GLU A 28 -34.81 34.16 4.76
C GLU A 28 -34.02 35.16 3.92
N PRO A 29 -33.17 34.71 2.99
CA PRO A 29 -32.40 35.64 2.17
C PRO A 29 -33.33 36.43 1.24
N ASP A 30 -33.15 37.75 1.24
CA ASP A 30 -33.88 38.72 0.42
C ASP A 30 -34.04 38.27 -1.03
N SER A 31 -35.25 38.52 -1.56
CA SER A 31 -35.71 38.12 -2.89
C SER A 31 -34.96 38.76 -4.06
N GLU A 32 -33.97 39.63 -3.82
CA GLU A 32 -33.10 40.21 -4.86
C GLU A 32 -31.80 39.42 -5.12
N HIS A 33 -31.50 38.36 -4.35
CA HIS A 33 -30.40 37.44 -4.66
C HIS A 33 -30.78 36.24 -5.55
N LYS A 34 -32.05 36.10 -5.94
CA LYS A 34 -32.53 35.02 -6.81
C LYS A 34 -32.33 35.27 -8.30
N GLU A 35 -32.10 36.51 -8.73
CA GLU A 35 -31.86 36.81 -10.16
C GLU A 35 -30.39 36.79 -10.58
N PHE A 36 -29.44 36.83 -9.63
CA PHE A 36 -28.00 36.73 -9.98
C PHE A 36 -27.47 35.29 -10.06
N LEU A 37 -28.24 34.29 -9.60
CA LEU A 37 -27.87 32.87 -9.62
C LEU A 37 -28.65 32.04 -10.65
N CYS A 38 -29.60 32.64 -11.38
CA CYS A 38 -30.42 31.95 -12.39
C CYS A 38 -29.83 32.02 -13.82
N GLY A 39 -28.74 32.78 -14.03
CA GLY A 39 -28.07 32.90 -15.34
C GLY A 39 -26.95 31.89 -15.61
N TYR A 40 -26.61 31.03 -14.63
CA TYR A 40 -25.48 30.09 -14.72
C TYR A 40 -25.93 28.62 -14.72
N VAL A 41 -27.17 28.36 -15.13
CA VAL A 41 -27.74 27.01 -15.28
C VAL A 41 -28.07 26.75 -16.74
N GLN A 42 -27.14 27.04 -17.65
CA GLN A 42 -27.19 26.63 -19.05
C GLN A 42 -25.78 26.37 -19.58
N ASP A 43 -25.04 25.46 -18.95
CA ASP A 43 -24.04 24.67 -19.66
C ASP A 43 -23.74 23.35 -18.91
N HIS A 44 -24.69 22.41 -19.04
CA HIS A 44 -24.81 21.22 -18.20
C HIS A 44 -24.37 19.91 -18.90
N ALA A 45 -23.22 19.93 -19.57
CA ALA A 45 -22.53 18.71 -19.98
C ALA A 45 -21.05 18.71 -19.55
N GLU A 46 -20.32 19.79 -19.83
CA GLU A 46 -18.87 19.86 -19.60
C GLU A 46 -18.50 19.99 -18.12
N HIS A 47 -19.34 20.63 -17.30
CA HIS A 47 -19.09 20.75 -15.86
C HIS A 47 -19.34 19.43 -15.10
N ARG A 48 -20.19 18.55 -15.63
CA ARG A 48 -20.39 17.20 -15.10
C ARG A 48 -19.22 16.30 -15.47
N GLU A 49 -18.71 16.42 -16.70
CA GLU A 49 -17.47 15.75 -17.10
C GLU A 49 -16.26 16.26 -16.32
N PHE A 50 -16.15 17.56 -16.04
CA PHE A 50 -15.09 18.13 -15.23
C PHE A 50 -15.18 17.71 -13.76
N VAL A 51 -16.38 17.71 -13.16
CA VAL A 51 -16.60 17.21 -11.79
C VAL A 51 -16.41 15.69 -11.70
N ASN A 52 -16.78 14.93 -12.75
CA ASN A 52 -16.46 13.51 -12.85
C ASN A 52 -14.98 13.26 -13.11
N LYS A 53 -14.28 14.14 -13.86
CA LYS A 53 -12.81 14.14 -14.00
C LYS A 53 -12.16 14.45 -12.67
N LEU A 54 -12.65 15.43 -11.89
CA LEU A 54 -12.12 15.76 -10.57
C LEU A 54 -12.40 14.67 -9.53
N ARG A 55 -13.57 14.01 -9.60
CA ARG A 55 -13.83 12.78 -8.84
C ARG A 55 -12.87 11.66 -9.25
N ASN A 56 -12.62 11.47 -10.55
CA ASN A 56 -11.70 10.46 -11.08
C ASN A 56 -10.21 10.84 -10.95
N ILE A 57 -9.87 12.10 -10.66
CA ILE A 57 -8.50 12.56 -10.36
C ILE A 57 -8.19 12.36 -8.87
N HIS A 58 -9.21 12.33 -7.99
CA HIS A 58 -9.05 12.12 -6.54
C HIS A 58 -9.45 10.73 -6.04
N THR A 59 -10.20 9.96 -6.83
CA THR A 59 -10.16 8.50 -6.77
C THR A 59 -9.11 8.07 -7.77
N GLY A 60 -7.84 8.00 -7.35
CA GLY A 60 -6.93 7.12 -8.08
C GLY A 60 -7.66 5.79 -8.22
N THR A 61 -8.02 5.41 -9.46
CA THR A 61 -8.34 4.02 -9.76
C THR A 61 -7.29 3.21 -9.03
N PRO A 62 -7.64 2.24 -8.17
CA PRO A 62 -6.63 1.48 -7.46
C PRO A 62 -5.83 0.77 -8.56
N GLU A 63 -4.67 1.31 -8.90
CA GLU A 63 -3.59 0.58 -9.56
C GLU A 63 -3.26 -0.57 -8.61
N SER A 64 -4.05 -1.65 -8.67
CA SER A 64 -3.92 -2.89 -7.90
C SER A 64 -3.10 -2.71 -6.63
N GLY A 65 -3.54 -1.80 -5.76
CA GLY A 65 -2.75 -1.39 -4.61
C GLY A 65 -2.73 -2.57 -3.67
N HIS A 66 -1.59 -3.25 -3.57
CA HIS A 66 -1.44 -4.35 -2.63
C HIS A 66 -1.78 -3.79 -1.24
N PHE A 67 -2.92 -4.19 -0.68
CA PHE A 67 -3.32 -3.79 0.65
C PHE A 67 -2.31 -4.39 1.64
N TRP A 68 -1.94 -3.60 2.63
CA TRP A 68 -1.21 -4.10 3.78
C TRP A 68 -2.14 -4.95 4.62
N THR A 69 -1.60 -6.02 5.20
CA THR A 69 -2.23 -6.73 6.31
C THR A 69 -1.36 -6.60 7.56
N LEU A 70 -1.91 -6.97 8.72
CA LEU A 70 -1.16 -6.97 9.98
C LEU A 70 0.09 -7.87 9.93
N ASP A 71 0.09 -8.92 9.11
CA ASP A 71 1.25 -9.81 8.90
C ASP A 71 2.43 -9.10 8.24
N ASN A 72 2.18 -7.97 7.58
CA ASN A 72 3.21 -7.17 6.91
C ASN A 72 3.73 -6.01 7.78
N VAL A 73 3.27 -5.91 9.03
CA VAL A 73 3.64 -4.81 9.93
C VAL A 73 4.70 -5.27 10.91
N GLU A 74 5.76 -4.48 11.04
CA GLU A 74 6.81 -4.75 12.02
C GLU A 74 6.27 -4.63 13.46
N ALA A 75 6.60 -5.62 14.30
CA ALA A 75 6.20 -5.64 15.71
C ALA A 75 6.79 -4.43 16.47
N GLY A 76 5.95 -3.78 17.28
CA GLY A 76 6.37 -2.59 18.05
C GLY A 76 6.52 -1.30 17.22
N SER A 77 6.16 -1.32 15.94
CA SER A 77 6.16 -0.12 15.09
C SER A 77 5.03 0.86 15.47
N ALA A 78 5.21 2.14 15.13
CA ALA A 78 4.16 3.15 15.27
C ALA A 78 2.90 2.82 14.46
N MET A 79 3.05 2.15 13.31
CA MET A 79 1.93 1.69 12.50
C MET A 79 1.06 0.69 13.26
N LEU A 80 1.67 -0.35 13.84
CA LEU A 80 0.94 -1.38 14.58
C LEU A 80 0.20 -0.76 15.77
N LEU A 81 0.90 0.06 16.55
CA LEU A 81 0.31 0.74 17.70
C LEU A 81 -0.85 1.67 17.30
N SER A 82 -0.73 2.39 16.18
CA SER A 82 -1.79 3.25 15.64
C SER A 82 -3.04 2.45 15.29
N LEU A 83 -2.88 1.27 14.68
CA LEU A 83 -3.96 0.38 14.26
C LEU A 83 -4.64 -0.30 15.45
N GLU A 84 -3.86 -0.81 16.41
CA GLU A 84 -4.39 -1.41 17.65
C GLU A 84 -5.20 -0.39 18.45
N GLU A 85 -4.66 0.82 18.63
CA GLU A 85 -5.37 1.89 19.33
C GLU A 85 -6.62 2.35 18.57
N LEU A 86 -6.59 2.36 17.23
CA LEU A 86 -7.75 2.71 16.41
C LEU A 86 -8.87 1.68 16.53
N LYS A 87 -8.54 0.38 16.59
CA LYS A 87 -9.50 -0.70 16.88
C LYS A 87 -10.12 -0.52 18.27
N GLN A 88 -9.29 -0.22 19.28
CA GLN A 88 -9.79 0.03 20.62
C GLN A 88 -10.68 1.28 20.67
N TYR A 89 -10.28 2.36 19.99
CA TYR A 89 -11.07 3.58 19.93
C TYR A 89 -12.42 3.36 19.23
N PHE A 90 -12.47 2.55 18.18
CA PHE A 90 -13.71 2.12 17.57
C PHE A 90 -14.62 1.36 18.54
N ALA A 91 -14.06 0.42 19.32
CA ALA A 91 -14.81 -0.31 20.34
C ALA A 91 -15.39 0.63 21.41
N ASP A 92 -14.58 1.59 21.89
CA ASP A 92 -15.00 2.59 22.86
C ASP A 92 -16.13 3.47 22.29
N TRP A 93 -15.96 3.97 21.05
CA TRP A 93 -16.97 4.76 20.35
C TRP A 93 -18.28 3.98 20.20
N ARG A 94 -18.21 2.72 19.77
CA ARG A 94 -19.38 1.83 19.61
C ARG A 94 -20.09 1.57 20.93
N SER A 95 -19.35 1.46 22.04
CA SER A 95 -19.94 1.29 23.37
C SER A 95 -20.66 2.54 23.87
N SER A 96 -20.25 3.72 23.40
CA SER A 96 -20.82 5.02 23.75
C SER A 96 -21.95 5.50 22.83
N ASP A 97 -22.38 4.69 21.84
CA ASP A 97 -23.29 5.13 20.75
C ASP A 97 -24.63 5.71 21.25
N GLN A 98 -25.09 5.34 22.45
CA GLN A 98 -26.31 5.90 23.05
C GLN A 98 -26.11 7.25 23.75
N ASP A 99 -24.86 7.63 24.06
CA ASP A 99 -24.51 8.82 24.85
C ASP A 99 -23.80 9.91 24.02
N GLN A 100 -23.77 9.78 22.69
CA GLN A 100 -23.10 10.75 21.83
C GLN A 100 -23.92 12.03 21.68
N ASP A 101 -23.31 13.17 21.99
CA ASP A 101 -23.91 14.49 21.79
C ASP A 101 -24.03 14.80 20.27
N PRO A 102 -25.26 14.95 19.73
CA PRO A 102 -25.47 15.18 18.30
C PRO A 102 -24.90 16.53 17.82
N PHE A 103 -24.56 17.45 18.72
CA PHE A 103 -24.02 18.76 18.38
C PHE A 103 -22.70 18.66 17.59
N TRP A 104 -21.82 17.72 17.94
CA TRP A 104 -20.47 17.65 17.36
C TRP A 104 -20.46 17.25 15.88
N HIS A 105 -21.49 16.54 15.41
CA HIS A 105 -21.62 16.07 14.03
C HIS A 105 -22.92 16.57 13.38
N ARG A 106 -23.39 17.75 13.79
CA ARG A 106 -24.71 18.27 13.42
C ARG A 106 -24.95 18.58 11.94
N LYS A 107 -23.91 18.64 11.09
CA LYS A 107 -24.09 18.92 9.66
C LYS A 107 -24.24 17.65 8.83
N SER A 108 -23.26 16.75 8.92
CA SER A 108 -23.20 15.54 8.10
C SER A 108 -23.68 14.28 8.80
N HIS A 109 -23.74 14.30 10.15
CA HIS A 109 -23.91 13.13 11.00
C HIS A 109 -22.86 12.02 10.79
N GLN A 110 -21.74 12.38 10.14
CA GLN A 110 -20.62 11.49 9.85
C GLN A 110 -19.55 11.66 10.91
N VAL A 111 -19.27 10.56 11.62
CA VAL A 111 -18.15 10.48 12.55
C VAL A 111 -16.93 9.95 11.80
N VAL A 112 -15.76 10.49 12.10
CA VAL A 112 -14.47 10.01 11.66
C VAL A 112 -13.57 9.98 12.88
N LEU A 113 -12.90 8.85 13.09
CA LEU A 113 -11.93 8.65 14.14
C LEU A 113 -10.52 8.67 13.55
N ALA A 114 -9.56 9.19 14.31
CA ALA A 114 -8.16 9.12 13.95
C ALA A 114 -7.28 8.83 15.17
N THR A 115 -6.15 8.19 14.92
CA THR A 115 -5.05 8.05 15.89
C THR A 115 -3.81 8.74 15.34
N VAL A 116 -3.06 9.42 16.20
CA VAL A 116 -1.77 10.04 15.90
C VAL A 116 -0.75 9.47 16.86
N VAL A 117 0.32 8.87 16.33
CA VAL A 117 1.41 8.29 17.12
C VAL A 117 2.60 9.22 17.09
N CYS A 118 3.16 9.54 18.25
CA CYS A 118 4.38 10.32 18.40
C CYS A 118 5.44 9.53 19.17
N ARG A 119 6.71 9.66 18.77
CA ARG A 119 7.85 9.15 19.55
C ARG A 119 8.25 10.15 20.63
N ARG A 120 8.16 9.74 21.88
CA ARG A 120 8.55 10.54 23.05
C ARG A 120 10.06 10.58 23.20
N ALA A 121 10.55 11.53 24.00
CA ALA A 121 11.98 11.73 24.26
C ALA A 121 12.66 10.52 24.93
N ASP A 122 11.90 9.68 25.64
CA ASP A 122 12.39 8.42 26.24
C ASP A 122 12.43 7.24 25.25
N GLY A 123 12.07 7.47 23.98
CA GLY A 123 12.01 6.47 22.92
C GLY A 123 10.70 5.70 22.86
N THR A 124 9.80 5.88 23.83
CA THR A 124 8.49 5.22 23.83
C THR A 124 7.54 5.88 22.83
N LEU A 125 6.52 5.13 22.40
CA LEU A 125 5.48 5.64 21.51
C LEU A 125 4.26 6.06 22.33
N GLY A 126 3.76 7.27 22.09
CA GLY A 126 2.50 7.78 22.64
C GLY A 126 1.44 7.88 21.55
N VAL A 127 0.19 7.59 21.89
CA VAL A 127 -0.95 7.68 20.95
C VAL A 127 -1.94 8.74 21.38
N TYR A 128 -2.45 9.50 20.42
CA TYR A 128 -3.37 10.60 20.62
C TYR A 128 -4.59 10.41 19.72
N ARG A 129 -5.77 10.31 20.33
CA ARG A 129 -7.04 10.14 19.62
C ARG A 129 -7.56 11.47 19.11
N GLY A 130 -8.18 11.45 17.93
CA GLY A 130 -8.86 12.58 17.33
C GLY A 130 -10.20 12.17 16.75
N MET A 131 -11.18 13.07 16.83
CA MET A 131 -12.50 12.90 16.24
C MET A 131 -12.91 14.21 15.57
N ASN A 132 -13.56 14.11 14.42
CA ASN A 132 -14.01 15.29 13.69
C ASN A 132 -15.11 16.04 14.45
N THR A 133 -15.19 17.36 14.28
CA THR A 133 -16.26 18.21 14.83
C THR A 133 -16.73 19.25 13.80
N GLU A 134 -18.03 19.52 13.77
CA GLU A 134 -18.73 20.27 12.71
C GLU A 134 -19.55 21.45 13.26
N VAL A 135 -18.91 22.32 14.04
CA VAL A 135 -19.56 23.39 14.82
C VAL A 135 -20.08 24.59 13.97
N SER A 136 -19.96 24.55 12.64
CA SER A 136 -20.46 25.59 11.73
C SER A 136 -19.78 26.96 11.87
N LEU A 137 -18.45 26.98 11.95
CA LEU A 137 -17.67 28.21 12.00
C LEU A 137 -17.20 28.66 10.60
N PRO A 138 -16.85 29.95 10.41
CA PRO A 138 -16.19 30.42 9.18
C PRO A 138 -14.89 29.66 8.85
N ALA A 139 -14.22 29.13 9.88
CA ALA A 139 -13.02 28.29 9.74
C ALA A 139 -13.31 26.84 9.25
N GLY A 140 -14.58 26.48 9.08
CA GLY A 140 -15.00 25.14 8.64
C GLY A 140 -15.06 24.10 9.76
N SER A 141 -15.21 22.84 9.37
CA SER A 141 -15.16 21.69 10.29
C SER A 141 -13.73 21.32 10.65
N LEU A 142 -13.51 20.77 11.85
CA LEU A 142 -12.24 20.20 12.27
C LEU A 142 -12.25 18.71 11.93
N CYS A 143 -11.27 18.24 11.15
CA CYS A 143 -11.17 16.82 10.81
C CYS A 143 -10.47 16.03 11.92
N ALA A 144 -10.70 14.72 11.97
CA ALA A 144 -10.23 13.85 13.03
C ALA A 144 -8.70 13.85 13.18
N GLU A 145 -7.97 13.87 12.08
CA GLU A 145 -6.50 13.88 12.05
C GLU A 145 -5.97 15.17 12.69
N ARG A 146 -6.54 16.32 12.30
CA ARG A 146 -6.17 17.62 12.87
C ARG A 146 -6.50 17.72 14.35
N ALA A 147 -7.62 17.15 14.78
CA ALA A 147 -7.97 17.06 16.20
C ALA A 147 -6.94 16.21 16.96
N GLY A 148 -6.53 15.07 16.41
CA GLY A 148 -5.50 14.21 17.00
C GLY A 148 -4.14 14.89 17.10
N VAL A 149 -3.71 15.60 16.04
CA VAL A 149 -2.43 16.32 16.09
C VAL A 149 -2.48 17.51 17.06
N ALA A 150 -3.60 18.25 17.09
CA ALA A 150 -3.77 19.32 18.08
C ALA A 150 -3.72 18.78 19.52
N ARG A 151 -4.27 17.58 19.76
CA ARG A 151 -4.15 16.90 21.05
C ARG A 151 -2.69 16.54 21.37
N ALA A 152 -1.97 15.94 20.43
CA ALA A 152 -0.55 15.61 20.61
C ALA A 152 0.29 16.86 20.91
N ALA A 153 0.06 17.96 20.18
CA ALA A 153 0.73 19.24 20.42
C ALA A 153 0.40 19.84 21.79
N SER A 154 -0.84 19.67 22.27
CA SER A 154 -1.26 20.10 23.61
C SER A 154 -0.60 19.30 24.72
N GLU A 155 -0.12 18.10 24.42
CA GLU A 155 0.73 17.27 25.28
C GLU A 155 2.23 17.42 24.94
N PHE A 156 2.60 18.57 24.39
CA PHE A 156 3.97 19.00 24.12
C PHE A 156 4.80 18.09 23.21
N GLN A 157 4.14 17.28 22.37
CA GLN A 157 4.84 16.51 21.33
C GLN A 157 5.29 17.43 20.20
N ALA A 158 6.52 17.25 19.70
CA ALA A 158 6.99 18.04 18.57
C ALA A 158 6.44 17.48 17.24
N ALA A 159 6.27 18.35 16.24
CA ALA A 159 5.82 17.94 14.91
C ALA A 159 6.72 16.88 14.26
N ARG A 160 8.04 16.96 14.48
CA ARG A 160 9.03 15.98 13.98
C ARG A 160 8.88 14.59 14.61
N ASP A 161 8.23 14.51 15.78
CA ASP A 161 8.09 13.28 16.55
C ASP A 161 6.86 12.47 16.09
N ILE A 162 5.99 13.05 15.26
CA ILE A 162 4.83 12.36 14.68
C ILE A 162 5.35 11.29 13.70
N GLU A 163 4.92 10.05 13.88
CA GLU A 163 5.35 8.91 13.05
C GLU A 163 4.22 8.29 12.24
N ALA A 164 3.02 8.22 12.80
CA ALA A 164 1.87 7.60 12.14
C ALA A 164 0.57 8.37 12.41
N VAL A 165 -0.31 8.40 11.40
CA VAL A 165 -1.67 8.92 11.49
C VAL A 165 -2.60 7.94 10.80
N ALA A 166 -3.50 7.29 11.53
CA ALA A 166 -4.50 6.37 10.98
C ALA A 166 -5.91 6.98 11.06
N VAL A 167 -6.75 6.73 10.05
CA VAL A 167 -8.09 7.31 9.92
C VAL A 167 -9.12 6.22 9.64
N LEU A 168 -10.28 6.31 10.30
CA LEU A 168 -11.39 5.36 10.19
C LEU A 168 -12.74 6.08 10.15
N ASP A 169 -13.58 5.73 9.19
CA ASP A 169 -15.03 5.87 9.33
C ASP A 169 -15.58 4.67 10.11
N PRO A 170 -16.07 4.83 11.35
CA PRO A 170 -16.53 3.71 12.17
C PRO A 170 -17.82 3.07 11.64
N LYS A 171 -18.52 3.68 10.67
CA LYS A 171 -19.71 3.13 10.02
C LYS A 171 -19.38 2.41 8.70
N ASP A 172 -18.11 2.33 8.32
CA ASP A 172 -17.62 1.63 7.12
C ASP A 172 -18.31 2.07 5.81
N LYS A 173 -18.71 3.34 5.70
CA LYS A 173 -19.38 3.88 4.50
C LYS A 173 -18.40 4.46 3.49
N ILE A 174 -17.33 5.09 3.98
CA ILE A 174 -16.35 5.81 3.14
C ILE A 174 -14.91 5.32 3.32
N ASN A 175 -14.73 4.15 3.94
CA ASN A 175 -13.43 3.49 4.03
C ASN A 175 -13.05 2.83 2.68
N PRO A 176 -11.74 2.79 2.31
CA PRO A 176 -10.63 3.48 2.95
C PRO A 176 -10.69 5.00 2.77
N LEU A 177 -10.62 5.73 3.89
CA LEU A 177 -10.74 7.18 3.93
C LEU A 177 -9.36 7.84 4.00
N TRP A 178 -9.06 8.71 3.04
CA TRP A 178 -7.87 9.57 3.09
C TRP A 178 -8.17 10.92 3.71
N PRO A 179 -7.17 11.59 4.31
CA PRO A 179 -7.32 12.97 4.74
C PRO A 179 -7.79 13.85 3.60
N CYS A 180 -8.71 14.78 3.88
CA CYS A 180 -9.19 15.74 2.89
C CYS A 180 -8.07 16.68 2.43
N GLU A 181 -8.29 17.46 1.37
CA GLU A 181 -7.29 18.38 0.79
C GLU A 181 -6.69 19.36 1.82
N VAL A 182 -7.51 19.85 2.75
CA VAL A 182 -7.05 20.74 3.83
C VAL A 182 -6.12 20.01 4.79
N CYS A 183 -6.48 18.79 5.20
CA CYS A 183 -5.64 17.96 6.06
C CYS A 183 -4.36 17.52 5.35
N GLN A 184 -4.42 17.20 4.05
CA GLN A 184 -3.24 16.88 3.25
C GLN A 184 -2.28 18.06 3.18
N SER A 185 -2.79 19.28 2.95
CA SER A 185 -1.97 20.50 2.96
C SER A 185 -1.31 20.75 4.31
N TRP A 186 -2.00 20.39 5.40
CA TRP A 186 -1.47 20.53 6.76
C TRP A 186 -0.41 19.46 7.05
N LEU A 187 -0.68 18.20 6.70
CA LEU A 187 0.28 17.10 6.78
C LEU A 187 1.51 17.36 5.91
N ALA A 188 1.36 18.01 4.75
CA ALA A 188 2.49 18.40 3.91
C ALA A 188 3.46 19.35 4.63
N LYS A 189 2.95 20.30 5.45
CA LYS A 189 3.81 21.15 6.29
C LYS A 189 4.49 20.39 7.42
N LEU A 190 3.85 19.35 7.95
CA LEU A 190 4.48 18.47 8.95
C LEU A 190 5.58 17.61 8.34
N ARG A 191 5.50 17.26 7.04
CA ARG A 191 6.54 16.49 6.35
C ARG A 191 7.88 17.21 6.30
N ASP A 192 7.88 18.54 6.29
CA ASP A 192 9.12 19.34 6.42
C ASP A 192 9.86 19.05 7.74
N GLN A 193 9.16 18.53 8.75
CA GLN A 193 9.72 18.12 10.04
C GLN A 193 10.04 16.63 10.09
N ASN A 194 9.22 15.79 9.46
CA ASN A 194 9.45 14.35 9.34
C ASN A 194 8.88 13.80 8.01
N LEU A 195 9.75 13.47 7.07
CA LEU A 195 9.36 12.90 5.77
C LEU A 195 8.81 11.47 5.88
N ALA A 196 9.04 10.79 7.00
CA ALA A 196 8.65 9.41 7.24
C ALA A 196 7.25 9.26 7.88
N ILE A 197 6.47 10.34 8.04
CA ILE A 197 5.10 10.25 8.57
C ILE A 197 4.27 9.31 7.69
N GLN A 198 3.74 8.27 8.32
CA GLN A 198 2.89 7.28 7.69
C GLN A 198 1.43 7.66 7.86
N VAL A 199 0.73 7.90 6.76
CA VAL A 199 -0.72 8.14 6.76
C VAL A 199 -1.40 6.84 6.36
N ILE A 200 -2.28 6.33 7.22
CA ILE A 200 -2.88 5.00 7.11
C ILE A 200 -4.39 5.15 6.90
N ALA A 201 -4.89 4.64 5.79
CA ALA A 201 -6.31 4.58 5.48
C ALA A 201 -6.80 3.14 5.60
N VAL A 202 -7.55 2.83 6.66
CA VAL A 202 -8.03 1.46 6.92
C VAL A 202 -9.24 1.14 6.03
N SER A 203 -9.31 -0.09 5.52
CA SER A 203 -10.39 -0.51 4.63
C SER A 203 -11.71 -0.74 5.37
N SER A 204 -11.64 -1.01 6.67
CA SER A 204 -12.79 -1.28 7.52
C SER A 204 -12.48 -1.05 9.00
N SER A 205 -13.53 -1.03 9.82
CA SER A 205 -13.47 -0.99 11.28
C SER A 205 -12.69 -2.13 11.93
N THR A 206 -12.47 -3.26 11.23
CA THR A 206 -11.60 -4.35 11.72
C THR A 206 -10.12 -4.01 11.66
N CYS A 207 -9.73 -2.99 10.88
CA CYS A 207 -8.35 -2.57 10.58
C CYS A 207 -7.41 -3.75 10.20
N GLU A 208 -7.94 -4.77 9.52
CA GLU A 208 -7.16 -5.94 9.07
C GLU A 208 -6.48 -5.71 7.72
N SER A 209 -7.06 -4.83 6.90
CA SER A 209 -6.46 -4.38 5.64
C SER A 209 -6.47 -2.87 5.57
N PHE A 210 -5.41 -2.29 5.00
CA PHE A 210 -5.25 -0.84 4.93
C PHE A 210 -4.26 -0.44 3.83
N LEU A 211 -4.28 0.84 3.50
CA LEU A 211 -3.33 1.47 2.59
C LEU A 211 -2.44 2.43 3.38
N VAL A 212 -1.17 2.52 3.00
CA VAL A 212 -0.19 3.39 3.64
C VAL A 212 0.31 4.43 2.64
N ARG A 213 0.40 5.69 3.05
CA ARG A 213 1.07 6.75 2.30
C ARG A 213 2.23 7.32 3.11
N VAL A 214 3.40 7.41 2.48
CA VAL A 214 4.59 8.07 3.03
C VAL A 214 5.04 9.14 2.05
N ASN A 215 5.27 10.36 2.55
CA ASN A 215 5.63 11.50 1.71
C ASN A 215 4.69 11.76 0.51
N GLY A 216 3.40 11.42 0.64
CA GLY A 216 2.40 11.59 -0.43
C GLY A 216 2.32 10.45 -1.44
N HIS A 217 3.22 9.48 -1.38
CA HIS A 217 3.21 8.29 -2.25
C HIS A 217 2.58 7.10 -1.52
N ILE A 218 1.78 6.30 -2.22
CA ILE A 218 1.25 5.05 -1.67
C ILE A 218 2.43 4.06 -1.58
N LEU A 219 2.66 3.53 -0.38
CA LEU A 219 3.69 2.54 -0.11
C LEU A 219 3.05 1.14 -0.21
N PRO A 220 3.58 0.20 -1.02
CA PRO A 220 3.12 -1.19 -1.01
C PRO A 220 3.62 -1.93 0.25
N PRO A 221 2.93 -2.99 0.70
CA PRO A 221 3.40 -3.83 1.79
C PRO A 221 4.79 -4.39 1.49
N PRO A 222 5.64 -4.56 2.53
CA PRO A 222 6.91 -5.22 2.37
C PRO A 222 6.66 -6.61 1.78
N ARG A 223 7.39 -6.92 0.71
CA ARG A 223 7.36 -8.27 0.16
C ARG A 223 7.89 -9.21 1.25
N PRO A 224 7.21 -10.33 1.53
CA PRO A 224 7.82 -11.34 2.39
C PRO A 224 9.16 -11.74 1.79
N THR A 225 10.25 -11.57 2.54
CA THR A 225 11.58 -12.01 2.13
C THR A 225 11.52 -13.52 1.93
N ARG A 226 11.39 -13.96 0.68
CA ARG A 226 11.54 -15.36 0.32
C ARG A 226 13.03 -15.63 0.32
N GLN A 227 13.55 -16.30 1.33
CA GLN A 227 14.91 -16.85 1.19
C GLN A 227 14.76 -18.20 0.47
N PRO A 228 15.40 -18.38 -0.70
CA PRO A 228 15.42 -19.70 -1.30
C PRO A 228 16.19 -20.67 -0.40
N THR A 229 16.09 -21.96 -0.70
CA THR A 229 16.90 -22.96 -0.01
C THR A 229 18.39 -22.62 -0.11
N SER A 230 19.18 -23.03 0.89
CA SER A 230 20.63 -22.75 0.92
C SER A 230 21.35 -23.21 -0.34
N ASP A 231 20.91 -24.32 -0.95
CA ASP A 231 21.43 -24.82 -2.23
C ASP A 231 21.19 -23.82 -3.37
N LEU A 232 19.94 -23.40 -3.59
CA LEU A 232 19.59 -22.44 -4.64
C LEU A 232 20.25 -21.08 -4.43
N ALA A 233 20.35 -20.61 -3.18
CA ALA A 233 21.06 -19.39 -2.84
C ALA A 233 22.54 -19.48 -3.23
N SER A 234 23.21 -20.59 -2.90
CA SER A 234 24.64 -20.79 -3.19
C SER A 234 24.96 -20.90 -4.69
N LYS A 235 24.00 -21.39 -5.48
CA LYS A 235 24.10 -21.50 -6.94
C LYS A 235 23.74 -20.21 -7.66
N THR A 236 23.17 -19.22 -6.98
CA THR A 236 22.76 -17.96 -7.58
C THR A 236 23.89 -16.93 -7.51
N GLU A 237 24.17 -16.26 -8.62
CA GLU A 237 25.20 -15.24 -8.74
C GLU A 237 24.63 -13.98 -9.39
N ARG A 238 24.88 -12.80 -8.82
CA ARG A 238 24.40 -11.52 -9.38
C ARG A 238 25.36 -11.03 -10.46
N ALA A 239 24.80 -10.43 -11.51
CA ALA A 239 25.60 -9.70 -12.49
C ALA A 239 26.19 -8.43 -11.86
N GLU A 240 27.29 -7.94 -12.43
CA GLU A 240 27.93 -6.71 -11.94
C GLU A 240 26.96 -5.51 -12.00
N GLY A 241 26.93 -4.71 -10.94
CA GLY A 241 26.04 -3.55 -10.82
C GLY A 241 24.58 -3.87 -10.43
N THR A 242 24.23 -5.14 -10.21
CA THR A 242 22.91 -5.51 -9.68
C THR A 242 22.94 -5.63 -8.16
N GLU A 243 22.23 -4.72 -7.47
CA GLU A 243 22.12 -4.72 -6.01
C GLU A 243 21.02 -5.66 -5.50
N GLU A 244 19.89 -5.76 -6.21
CA GLU A 244 18.74 -6.59 -5.83
C GLU A 244 19.04 -8.09 -6.04
N TRP A 245 18.69 -8.95 -5.08
CA TRP A 245 18.68 -10.40 -5.29
C TRP A 245 17.40 -10.85 -6.01
N PRO A 246 17.42 -12.00 -6.72
CA PRO A 246 16.25 -12.49 -7.47
C PRO A 246 14.96 -12.58 -6.63
N TRP A 247 15.08 -13.01 -5.39
CA TRP A 247 13.96 -13.20 -4.47
C TRP A 247 13.50 -11.92 -3.77
N GLU A 248 14.20 -10.80 -3.98
CA GLU A 248 13.79 -9.46 -3.54
C GLU A 248 12.98 -8.73 -4.62
N ALA A 249 13.09 -9.18 -5.87
CA ALA A 249 12.38 -8.61 -7.00
C ALA A 249 10.85 -8.63 -6.82
N GLU A 250 10.23 -7.46 -6.89
CA GLU A 250 9.51 -7.19 -8.14
C GLU A 250 8.68 -8.30 -8.76
N HIS A 251 9.14 -8.54 -9.97
CA HIS A 251 8.66 -9.51 -10.90
C HIS A 251 9.89 -10.25 -11.38
N LEU A 252 10.16 -11.38 -10.73
CA LEU A 252 11.25 -12.25 -11.12
C LEU A 252 10.88 -13.01 -12.38
N VAL A 253 11.65 -12.78 -13.45
CA VAL A 253 11.56 -13.51 -14.71
C VAL A 253 12.68 -14.54 -14.76
N TYR A 254 12.34 -15.77 -15.13
CA TYR A 254 13.28 -16.87 -15.32
C TYR A 254 13.35 -17.29 -16.78
N VAL A 255 14.55 -17.53 -17.28
CA VAL A 255 14.81 -18.14 -18.59
C VAL A 255 16.03 -19.05 -18.46
N ASP A 256 16.02 -20.21 -19.08
CA ASP A 256 17.13 -21.15 -19.02
C ASP A 256 17.57 -21.63 -20.40
N GLY A 257 18.76 -22.22 -20.43
CA GLY A 257 19.31 -22.79 -21.65
C GLY A 257 20.76 -23.25 -21.52
N SER A 258 21.24 -23.83 -22.63
CA SER A 258 22.66 -24.16 -22.76
C SER A 258 23.51 -22.91 -22.94
N TRP A 259 22.96 -21.89 -23.62
CA TRP A 259 23.66 -20.65 -23.99
C TRP A 259 24.96 -20.85 -24.77
N ALA A 260 25.13 -21.99 -25.43
CA ALA A 260 26.29 -22.23 -26.29
C ALA A 260 26.21 -21.35 -27.55
N SER A 261 27.36 -20.79 -27.94
CA SER A 261 27.56 -19.94 -29.12
C SER A 261 26.53 -18.82 -29.22
N LEU A 262 26.46 -18.00 -28.15
CA LEU A 262 25.41 -17.01 -27.92
C LEU A 262 25.15 -16.14 -29.16
N ASN A 263 24.04 -16.43 -29.83
CA ASN A 263 23.68 -15.81 -31.10
C ASN A 263 22.66 -14.67 -30.93
N THR A 264 22.31 -14.02 -32.04
CA THR A 264 21.38 -12.87 -32.04
C THR A 264 19.99 -13.25 -31.51
N LEU A 265 19.49 -14.44 -31.85
CA LEU A 265 18.19 -14.92 -31.39
C LEU A 265 18.15 -15.07 -29.86
N GLN A 266 19.18 -15.68 -29.28
CA GLN A 266 19.29 -15.83 -27.82
C GLN A 266 19.43 -14.47 -27.12
N ARG A 267 20.17 -13.51 -27.69
CA ARG A 267 20.22 -12.13 -27.16
C ARG A 267 18.87 -11.43 -27.20
N HIS A 268 18.10 -11.60 -28.28
CA HIS A 268 16.74 -11.07 -28.36
C HIS A 268 15.81 -11.74 -27.34
N LEU A 269 15.97 -13.04 -27.08
CA LEU A 269 15.23 -13.74 -26.01
C LEU A 269 15.55 -13.14 -24.62
N LEU A 270 16.83 -12.93 -24.30
CA LEU A 270 17.23 -12.31 -23.02
C LEU A 270 16.65 -10.90 -22.87
N LYS A 271 16.72 -10.09 -23.94
CA LYS A 271 16.12 -8.75 -23.96
C LYS A 271 14.60 -8.79 -23.76
N ALA A 272 13.92 -9.71 -24.44
CA ALA A 272 12.48 -9.88 -24.31
C ALA A 272 12.09 -10.35 -22.90
N ALA A 273 12.85 -11.29 -22.33
CA ALA A 273 12.64 -11.75 -20.96
C ALA A 273 12.83 -10.61 -19.94
N LYS A 274 13.89 -9.81 -20.08
CA LYS A 274 14.12 -8.64 -19.21
C LYS A 274 12.99 -7.61 -19.29
N ALA A 275 12.34 -7.45 -20.44
CA ALA A 275 11.23 -6.51 -20.59
C ALA A 275 9.94 -6.93 -19.83
N ARG A 276 9.86 -8.16 -19.30
CA ARG A 276 8.69 -8.71 -18.61
C ARG A 276 8.73 -8.58 -17.09
N GLY A 277 9.82 -8.07 -16.53
CA GLY A 277 9.93 -7.89 -15.09
C GLY A 277 11.09 -7.03 -14.66
N SER A 278 11.19 -6.78 -13.35
CA SER A 278 12.24 -5.94 -12.78
C SER A 278 13.58 -6.65 -12.75
N HIS A 279 13.59 -7.98 -12.63
CA HIS A 279 14.80 -8.80 -12.46
C HIS A 279 14.79 -10.01 -13.38
N LEU A 280 15.87 -10.21 -14.14
CA LEU A 280 16.04 -11.37 -15.01
C LEU A 280 17.05 -12.36 -14.39
N LEU A 281 16.56 -13.54 -14.02
CA LEU A 281 17.37 -14.68 -13.59
C LEU A 281 17.54 -15.65 -14.76
N VAL A 282 18.78 -15.88 -15.17
CA VAL A 282 19.12 -16.79 -16.26
C VAL A 282 19.67 -18.09 -15.72
N GLY A 283 19.02 -19.23 -16.01
CA GLY A 283 19.53 -20.56 -15.70
C GLY A 283 20.56 -21.02 -16.73
N VAL A 284 21.75 -21.41 -16.29
CA VAL A 284 22.79 -21.98 -17.17
C VAL A 284 22.95 -23.47 -16.84
N HIS A 285 22.64 -24.34 -17.80
CA HIS A 285 22.81 -25.78 -17.61
C HIS A 285 24.31 -26.15 -17.53
N SER A 286 24.66 -27.04 -16.61
CA SER A 286 26.02 -27.59 -16.50
C SER A 286 26.39 -28.50 -17.67
N ASP A 287 27.69 -28.73 -17.84
CA ASP A 287 28.18 -29.66 -18.87
C ASP A 287 27.72 -31.10 -18.60
N GLU A 288 27.46 -31.46 -17.34
CA GLU A 288 26.85 -32.74 -16.96
C GLU A 288 25.39 -32.80 -17.40
N THR A 289 24.58 -31.80 -17.04
CA THR A 289 23.18 -31.71 -17.46
C THR A 289 23.03 -31.78 -18.98
N LEU A 290 23.90 -31.10 -19.74
CA LEU A 290 23.86 -31.14 -21.20
C LEU A 290 24.28 -32.49 -21.79
N ARG A 291 25.33 -33.14 -21.25
CA ARG A 291 25.76 -34.49 -21.68
C ARG A 291 24.73 -35.56 -21.40
N GLU A 292 23.93 -35.36 -20.36
CA GLU A 292 22.83 -36.25 -20.09
C GLU A 292 21.79 -36.18 -21.21
N GLN A 293 21.44 -35.00 -21.69
CA GLN A 293 20.34 -34.81 -22.65
C GLN A 293 20.75 -35.01 -24.10
N SER A 294 22.05 -34.89 -24.42
CA SER A 294 22.58 -35.10 -25.76
C SER A 294 23.83 -35.97 -25.72
N ALA A 295 23.93 -36.91 -26.67
CA ALA A 295 25.13 -37.73 -26.85
C ALA A 295 26.36 -36.91 -27.29
N ALA A 296 26.17 -35.67 -27.74
CA ALA A 296 27.25 -34.76 -28.10
C ALA A 296 27.76 -33.98 -26.88
N ALA A 297 29.09 -33.86 -26.78
CA ALA A 297 29.70 -32.99 -25.78
C ALA A 297 29.30 -31.51 -26.01
N PRO A 298 29.16 -30.70 -24.95
CA PRO A 298 28.94 -29.27 -25.08
C PRO A 298 30.03 -28.63 -25.93
N ALA A 299 29.63 -27.75 -26.85
CA ALA A 299 30.57 -27.05 -27.73
C ALA A 299 31.49 -26.06 -26.97
N GLU A 300 31.01 -25.57 -25.82
CA GLU A 300 31.69 -24.62 -24.96
C GLU A 300 31.56 -25.09 -23.51
N ASP A 301 32.62 -24.92 -22.72
CA ASP A 301 32.63 -25.29 -21.31
C ASP A 301 31.66 -24.42 -20.48
N PHE A 302 31.23 -24.95 -19.35
CA PHE A 302 30.28 -24.28 -18.47
C PHE A 302 30.73 -22.89 -18.02
N GLN A 303 32.01 -22.71 -17.68
CA GLN A 303 32.50 -21.45 -17.13
C GLN A 303 32.47 -20.34 -18.18
N THR A 304 32.91 -20.62 -19.41
CA THR A 304 32.83 -19.67 -20.53
C THR A 304 31.40 -19.23 -20.82
N ARG A 305 30.44 -20.17 -20.75
CA ARG A 305 29.01 -19.87 -20.96
C ARG A 305 28.45 -19.03 -19.82
N LEU A 306 28.83 -19.33 -18.58
CA LEU A 306 28.43 -18.60 -17.38
C LEU A 306 28.91 -17.16 -17.39
N GLU A 307 30.21 -16.94 -17.57
CA GLU A 307 30.83 -15.59 -17.58
C GLU A 307 30.19 -14.71 -18.66
N ARG A 308 30.01 -15.25 -19.87
CA ARG A 308 29.35 -14.51 -20.96
C ARG A 308 27.92 -14.08 -20.63
N ILE A 309 27.17 -14.89 -19.88
CA ILE A 309 25.80 -14.56 -19.50
C ILE A 309 25.77 -13.54 -18.36
N LEU A 310 26.71 -13.63 -17.40
CA LEU A 310 26.87 -12.62 -16.35
C LEU A 310 27.23 -11.24 -16.91
N ASP A 311 27.99 -11.19 -18.02
CA ASP A 311 28.37 -9.97 -18.71
C ASP A 311 27.27 -9.38 -19.64
N ASP A 312 26.17 -10.09 -19.88
CA ASP A 312 25.09 -9.57 -20.73
C ASP A 312 24.28 -8.50 -19.98
N ARG A 313 24.20 -7.31 -20.59
CA ARG A 313 23.52 -6.12 -20.04
C ARG A 313 22.04 -6.30 -19.65
N HIS A 314 21.36 -7.33 -20.15
CA HIS A 314 19.95 -7.58 -19.82
C HIS A 314 19.80 -8.51 -18.61
N VAL A 315 20.87 -9.21 -18.22
CA VAL A 315 20.88 -10.20 -17.16
C VAL A 315 21.13 -9.53 -15.81
N SER A 316 20.32 -9.89 -14.82
CA SER A 316 20.46 -9.36 -13.45
C SER A 316 21.16 -10.38 -12.54
N SER A 317 20.97 -11.67 -12.82
CA SER A 317 21.62 -12.76 -12.08
C SER A 317 21.57 -14.06 -12.88
N VAL A 318 22.43 -15.00 -12.50
CA VAL A 318 22.50 -16.34 -13.06
C VAL A 318 22.26 -17.39 -11.99
N LEU A 319 21.50 -18.43 -12.35
CA LEU A 319 21.43 -19.68 -11.59
C LEU A 319 22.41 -20.67 -12.23
N LYS A 320 23.49 -20.97 -11.52
CA LYS A 320 24.50 -21.96 -11.90
C LYS A 320 23.94 -23.36 -11.77
N ASP A 321 24.34 -24.24 -12.69
CA ASP A 321 23.90 -25.63 -12.71
C ASP A 321 22.37 -25.75 -12.70
N ALA A 322 21.72 -24.97 -13.56
CA ALA A 322 20.26 -24.98 -13.68
C ALA A 322 19.78 -26.34 -14.19
N PRO A 323 18.77 -26.95 -13.56
CA PRO A 323 18.29 -28.27 -13.95
C PRO A 323 17.66 -28.23 -15.34
N TRP A 324 17.71 -29.35 -16.06
CA TRP A 324 17.01 -29.48 -17.35
C TRP A 324 15.49 -29.42 -17.19
N CYS A 325 14.95 -29.92 -16.07
CA CYS A 325 13.52 -29.94 -15.78
C CYS A 325 13.24 -29.05 -14.58
N ILE A 326 12.47 -27.97 -14.77
CA ILE A 326 12.16 -27.04 -13.68
C ILE A 326 11.11 -27.63 -12.73
N SER A 327 11.40 -27.65 -11.43
CA SER A 327 10.47 -28.15 -10.41
C SER A 327 9.58 -27.02 -9.86
N ALA A 328 8.39 -27.38 -9.37
CA ALA A 328 7.51 -26.42 -8.71
C ALA A 328 8.18 -25.81 -7.46
N ASP A 329 8.92 -26.62 -6.70
CA ASP A 329 9.63 -26.19 -5.49
C ASP A 329 10.71 -25.16 -5.81
N MET A 330 11.45 -25.33 -6.89
CA MET A 330 12.43 -24.35 -7.36
C MET A 330 11.75 -23.01 -7.70
N LEU A 331 10.68 -23.04 -8.49
CA LEU A 331 9.95 -21.83 -8.89
C LEU A 331 9.34 -21.10 -7.68
N ILE A 332 8.80 -21.86 -6.72
CA ILE A 332 8.22 -21.31 -5.48
C ILE A 332 9.31 -20.69 -4.60
N SER A 333 10.40 -21.43 -4.37
CA SER A 333 11.49 -21.03 -3.47
C SER A 333 12.19 -19.77 -3.96
N LEU A 334 12.43 -19.66 -5.27
CA LEU A 334 13.01 -18.47 -5.90
C LEU A 334 12.00 -17.33 -6.03
N GLY A 335 10.70 -17.61 -5.98
CA GLY A 335 9.66 -16.60 -6.19
C GLY A 335 9.46 -16.19 -7.65
N VAL A 336 9.73 -17.10 -8.60
CA VAL A 336 9.57 -16.84 -10.04
C VAL A 336 8.11 -16.54 -10.36
N ARG A 337 7.87 -15.41 -11.05
CA ARG A 337 6.54 -14.98 -11.50
C ARG A 337 6.28 -15.26 -12.98
N THR A 338 7.33 -15.28 -13.79
CA THR A 338 7.22 -15.61 -15.22
C THR A 338 8.41 -16.45 -15.64
N VAL A 339 8.13 -17.53 -16.36
CA VAL A 339 9.13 -18.33 -17.06
C VAL A 339 9.00 -18.02 -18.54
N VAL A 340 10.08 -17.60 -19.18
CA VAL A 340 10.10 -17.26 -20.60
C VAL A 340 10.89 -18.32 -21.34
N THR A 341 10.32 -18.81 -22.44
CA THR A 341 11.02 -19.70 -23.38
C THR A 341 10.68 -19.31 -24.81
N CYS A 342 11.37 -19.89 -25.78
CA CYS A 342 11.10 -19.66 -27.20
C CYS A 342 10.52 -20.92 -27.86
N SER A 343 9.58 -20.76 -28.79
CA SER A 343 8.99 -21.91 -29.49
C SER A 343 10.05 -22.64 -30.35
N ARG A 344 10.53 -23.80 -29.91
CA ARG A 344 11.33 -24.72 -30.74
C ARG A 344 10.41 -25.75 -31.40
N SER A 345 10.82 -26.29 -32.55
CA SER A 345 10.12 -27.38 -33.24
C SER A 345 9.87 -28.55 -32.29
N GLU A 346 8.70 -29.18 -32.39
CA GLU A 346 8.05 -30.15 -31.48
C GLU A 346 8.83 -31.44 -31.14
N THR A 347 10.12 -31.54 -31.47
CA THR A 347 10.96 -32.71 -31.23
C THR A 347 12.05 -32.39 -30.20
N GLY A 348 11.80 -32.73 -28.93
CA GLY A 348 12.91 -33.13 -28.04
C GLY A 348 12.93 -32.69 -26.58
N ASP A 349 12.12 -31.74 -26.12
CA ASP A 349 12.22 -31.29 -24.72
C ASP A 349 11.36 -32.16 -23.78
N ARG A 350 11.79 -33.41 -23.59
CA ARG A 350 11.22 -34.32 -22.57
C ARG A 350 12.26 -34.58 -21.50
N CYS A 351 11.79 -34.65 -20.25
CA CYS A 351 12.58 -35.25 -19.18
C CYS A 351 12.74 -36.75 -19.47
N LYS A 352 13.85 -37.35 -19.03
CA LYS A 352 14.28 -38.70 -19.46
C LYS A 352 13.37 -39.86 -19.04
N ASP A 353 12.48 -39.67 -18.07
CA ASP A 353 11.63 -40.73 -17.57
C ASP A 353 10.33 -40.81 -18.40
N ASP A 354 9.91 -42.01 -18.79
CA ASP A 354 8.72 -42.22 -19.64
C ASP A 354 7.40 -41.83 -18.91
N GLN A 355 7.51 -41.54 -17.61
CA GLN A 355 6.45 -40.99 -16.73
C GLN A 355 6.72 -39.53 -16.29
N THR A 356 7.81 -38.88 -16.73
CA THR A 356 8.18 -37.54 -16.25
C THR A 356 7.40 -36.41 -16.93
N PRO A 357 7.03 -35.36 -16.15
CA PRO A 357 6.51 -34.11 -16.69
C PRO A 357 7.47 -33.48 -17.71
N GLY A 358 6.94 -32.77 -18.70
CA GLY A 358 7.73 -31.98 -19.65
C GLY A 358 8.56 -30.90 -18.97
N VAL A 359 9.61 -30.43 -19.66
CA VAL A 359 10.64 -29.51 -19.15
C VAL A 359 10.05 -28.31 -18.40
N TYR A 360 8.98 -27.71 -18.94
CA TYR A 360 8.30 -26.53 -18.40
C TYR A 360 6.92 -26.81 -17.78
N ASP A 361 6.56 -28.06 -17.52
CA ASP A 361 5.21 -28.42 -17.06
C ASP A 361 4.88 -27.80 -15.70
N ALA A 362 5.85 -27.69 -14.79
CA ALA A 362 5.66 -27.01 -13.52
C ALA A 362 5.27 -25.53 -13.69
N ALA A 363 5.87 -24.84 -14.66
CA ALA A 363 5.52 -23.46 -14.98
C ALA A 363 4.17 -23.35 -15.70
N ARG A 364 3.87 -24.29 -16.61
CA ARG A 364 2.59 -24.35 -17.32
C ARG A 364 1.42 -24.61 -16.36
N ALA A 365 1.56 -25.57 -15.45
CA ALA A 365 0.56 -25.90 -14.44
C ALA A 365 0.25 -24.71 -13.50
N ARG A 366 1.22 -23.81 -13.32
CA ARG A 366 1.09 -22.60 -12.51
C ARG A 366 0.61 -21.37 -13.31
N GLY A 367 0.44 -21.48 -14.63
CA GLY A 367 0.02 -20.37 -15.48
C GLY A 367 1.06 -19.26 -15.62
N ILE A 368 2.35 -19.55 -15.39
CA ILE A 368 3.44 -18.58 -15.42
C ILE A 368 4.41 -18.78 -16.59
N LEU A 369 4.16 -19.77 -17.46
CA LEU A 369 4.96 -20.00 -18.65
C LEU A 369 4.51 -19.10 -19.80
N GLU A 370 5.46 -18.39 -20.39
CA GLU A 370 5.28 -17.62 -21.61
C GLU A 370 6.21 -18.13 -22.71
N VAL A 371 5.62 -18.45 -23.86
CA VAL A 371 6.35 -18.94 -25.03
C VAL A 371 6.39 -17.84 -26.08
N ILE A 372 7.58 -17.31 -26.35
CA ILE A 372 7.79 -16.28 -27.36
C ILE A 372 7.95 -16.94 -28.74
N PRO A 373 7.12 -16.57 -29.73
CA PRO A 373 7.29 -17.03 -31.11
C PRO A 373 8.64 -16.59 -31.68
N LEU A 374 9.27 -17.45 -32.49
CA LEU A 374 10.53 -17.11 -33.17
C LEU A 374 10.43 -15.86 -34.06
N SER A 375 9.25 -15.59 -34.63
CA SER A 375 8.96 -14.38 -35.43
C SER A 375 9.12 -13.08 -34.65
N ASP A 376 8.93 -13.13 -33.33
CA ASP A 376 8.92 -11.94 -32.48
C ASP A 376 10.33 -11.62 -31.95
N LEU A 377 11.28 -12.51 -32.23
CA LEU A 377 12.69 -12.40 -31.85
C LEU A 377 13.61 -12.13 -33.06
N SER A 378 13.07 -11.94 -34.26
CA SER A 378 13.84 -11.67 -35.49
C SER A 378 14.14 -10.19 -35.70
#